data_AF-A0AAX2SDG5-F1
#
_entry.id   AF-A0AAX2SDG5-F1
#
_cell.length_a   1.000
_cell.length_b   1.000
_cell.length_c   1.000
_cell.angle_alpha   90.00
_cell.angle_beta   90.00
_cell.angle_gamma   90.00
#
_symmetry.space_group_name_H-M   'P 1'
#
loop_
_entity.id
_entity.type
_entity.pdbx_description
1 polymer ?
#
loop_
_entity_poly.entity_id
_entity_poly.type
_entity_poly.pdbx_seq_one_letter_code
_entity_poly.pdbx_strand_id
1 'polypeptide(L)'
;MTDVMSMHAGDSHWYTDPRHFRDRGKHRRLLEEIRRECHQQLGRRAEPVGDSVNYRSALEHYLTTYGTPELPPSWVMVEMLTIGQLSHLYANLQPRRCRTDIAASLGLNEAVLSSWLTTYVRVRNICAHHGRLWNVGLGVYPAIPADRSVPWLEAREMLDEDPDRRKRLYPVLVSLQSVLVTVSPHSSWARRLITLIEGNLDVPASAMGLFGGWADDPFWRAHTAA
;
A
#
# COMPACT_ATOMS: atom_id res chain seq x y z
N MET A 1 -9.45 5.70 -1.27
CA MET A 1 -8.88 7.07 -1.39
C MET A 1 -9.66 7.91 -2.36
N THR A 2 -9.80 7.47 -3.61
CA THR A 2 -10.54 8.13 -4.69
C THR A 2 -11.94 8.53 -4.25
N ASP A 3 -12.70 7.58 -3.71
CA ASP A 3 -14.11 7.80 -3.35
C ASP A 3 -14.24 8.83 -2.23
N VAL A 4 -13.45 8.69 -1.17
CA VAL A 4 -13.42 9.65 -0.04
C VAL A 4 -13.13 11.07 -0.54
N MET A 5 -12.11 11.22 -1.39
CA MET A 5 -11.73 12.54 -1.90
C MET A 5 -12.76 13.10 -2.89
N SER A 6 -13.29 12.28 -3.79
CA SER A 6 -14.31 12.69 -4.74
C SER A 6 -15.62 13.10 -4.06
N MET A 7 -16.05 12.37 -3.03
CA MET A 7 -17.21 12.74 -2.22
C MET A 7 -16.96 14.03 -1.41
N HIS A 8 -15.76 14.19 -0.86
CA HIS A 8 -15.41 15.39 -0.08
C HIS A 8 -15.31 16.65 -0.95
N ALA A 9 -14.72 16.53 -2.15
CA ALA A 9 -14.52 17.64 -3.07
C ALA A 9 -15.74 17.93 -3.95
N GLY A 10 -16.62 16.94 -4.15
CA GLY A 10 -17.67 17.00 -5.16
C GLY A 10 -17.13 16.95 -6.60
N ASP A 11 -15.93 16.39 -6.78
CA ASP A 11 -15.22 16.36 -8.06
C ASP A 11 -14.37 15.08 -8.23
N SER A 12 -14.48 14.41 -9.38
CA SER A 12 -13.64 13.26 -9.74
C SER A 12 -12.18 13.66 -10.01
N HIS A 13 -11.91 14.95 -10.29
CA HIS A 13 -10.60 15.51 -10.60
C HIS A 13 -10.02 16.33 -9.44
N TRP A 14 -10.44 16.06 -8.20
CA TRP A 14 -10.00 16.75 -6.98
C TRP A 14 -8.47 16.93 -6.89
N TYR A 15 -7.69 16.00 -7.44
CA TYR A 15 -6.23 16.05 -7.38
C TYR A 15 -5.64 17.20 -8.20
N THR A 16 -6.42 17.87 -9.05
CA THR A 16 -6.02 19.06 -9.81
C THR A 16 -6.05 20.33 -8.97
N ASP A 17 -6.87 20.36 -7.91
CA ASP A 17 -7.04 21.55 -7.07
C ASP A 17 -6.00 21.59 -5.92
N PRO A 18 -5.09 22.59 -5.90
CA PRO A 18 -4.06 22.71 -4.87
C PRO A 18 -4.61 22.91 -3.45
N ARG A 19 -5.88 23.30 -3.26
CA ARG A 19 -6.49 23.49 -1.94
C ARG A 19 -6.62 22.19 -1.14
N HIS A 20 -6.61 21.04 -1.81
CA HIS A 20 -6.63 19.74 -1.16
C HIS A 20 -5.26 19.27 -0.67
N PHE A 21 -4.20 20.08 -0.81
CA PHE A 21 -2.82 19.68 -0.53
C PHE A 21 -2.10 20.63 0.43
N ARG A 22 -1.31 20.05 1.34
CA ARG A 22 -0.49 20.77 2.33
C ARG A 22 0.68 21.48 1.68
N ASP A 23 1.42 20.74 0.87
CA ASP A 23 2.60 21.19 0.15
C ASP A 23 2.26 21.34 -1.33
N ARG A 24 2.12 22.61 -1.76
CA ARG A 24 1.82 22.97 -3.15
C ARG A 24 2.95 22.61 -4.12
N GLY A 25 4.19 22.56 -3.65
CA GLY A 25 5.33 22.17 -4.48
C GLY A 25 5.32 20.67 -4.79
N LYS A 26 4.97 19.83 -3.81
CA LYS A 26 4.73 18.39 -4.02
C LYS A 26 3.52 18.14 -4.91
N HIS A 27 2.43 18.90 -4.73
CA HIS A 27 1.26 18.83 -5.60
C HIS A 27 1.59 19.17 -7.05
N ARG A 28 2.33 20.26 -7.30
CA ARG A 28 2.76 20.64 -8.65
C ARG A 28 3.57 19.52 -9.32
N ARG A 29 4.53 18.93 -8.58
CA ARG A 29 5.31 17.78 -9.09
C ARG A 29 4.44 16.58 -9.43
N LEU A 30 3.47 16.24 -8.59
CA LEU A 30 2.50 15.17 -8.88
C LEU A 30 1.76 15.45 -10.20
N LEU A 31 1.28 16.68 -10.41
CA LEU A 31 0.60 17.04 -11.65
C LEU A 31 1.51 16.99 -12.88
N GLU A 32 2.76 17.42 -12.77
CA GLU A 32 3.76 17.31 -13.83
C GLU A 32 4.04 15.84 -14.19
N GLU A 33 4.13 14.96 -13.19
CA GLU A 33 4.31 13.52 -13.40
C GLU A 33 3.11 12.87 -14.10
N ILE A 34 1.88 13.20 -13.67
CA ILE A 34 0.65 12.70 -14.29
C ILE A 34 0.54 13.16 -15.75
N ARG A 35 0.79 14.45 -16.03
CA ARG A 35 0.79 14.97 -17.41
C ARG A 35 1.82 14.27 -18.28
N ARG A 36 3.02 14.06 -17.74
CA ARG A 36 4.09 13.36 -18.46
C ARG A 36 3.68 11.92 -18.79
N GLU A 37 3.07 11.18 -17.88
CA GLU A 37 2.59 9.82 -18.16
C GLU A 37 1.48 9.82 -19.23
N CYS A 38 0.53 10.76 -19.16
CA CYS A 38 -0.52 10.89 -20.17
C CYS A 38 0.07 11.17 -21.57
N HIS A 39 1.04 12.10 -21.67
CA HIS A 39 1.74 12.38 -22.93
C HIS A 39 2.53 11.18 -23.44
N GLN A 40 3.20 10.44 -22.55
CA GLN A 40 3.92 9.23 -22.92
C GLN A 40 2.97 8.15 -23.43
N GLN A 41 1.81 7.96 -22.81
CA GLN A 41 0.82 6.98 -23.25
C GLN A 41 0.26 7.33 -24.64
N LEU A 42 -0.02 8.60 -24.93
CA LEU A 42 -0.46 9.05 -26.26
C LEU A 42 0.64 8.89 -27.34
N GLY A 43 1.91 8.95 -26.94
CA GLY A 43 3.05 8.74 -27.84
C GLY A 43 3.40 7.26 -28.09
N ARG A 44 2.88 6.32 -27.29
CA ARG A 44 3.08 4.89 -27.52
C ARG A 44 2.26 4.46 -28.75
N ARG A 45 2.77 3.46 -29.49
CA ARG A 45 1.96 2.81 -30.55
C ARG A 45 0.67 2.32 -29.90
N ALA A 46 -0.47 2.69 -30.49
CA ALA A 46 -1.78 2.22 -30.03
C ALA A 46 -1.73 0.71 -29.83
N GLU A 47 -2.20 0.24 -28.67
CA GLU A 47 -2.35 -1.19 -28.45
C GLU A 47 -3.24 -1.73 -29.59
N PRO A 48 -2.87 -2.86 -30.23
CA PRO A 48 -3.71 -3.46 -31.27
C PRO A 48 -5.14 -3.54 -30.73
N VAL A 49 -6.11 -3.14 -31.57
CA VAL A 49 -7.52 -3.07 -31.17
C VAL A 49 -7.85 -4.35 -30.43
N GLY A 50 -8.27 -4.18 -29.18
CA GLY A 50 -8.62 -5.28 -28.33
C GLY A 50 -9.59 -6.21 -29.03
N ASP A 51 -9.17 -7.45 -29.29
CA ASP A 51 -10.14 -8.52 -29.50
C ASP A 51 -10.98 -8.65 -28.23
N SER A 52 -12.06 -9.44 -28.27
CA SER A 52 -12.99 -9.69 -27.14
C SER A 52 -12.34 -10.14 -25.82
N VAL A 53 -11.02 -10.30 -25.78
CA VAL A 53 -10.20 -10.75 -24.65
C VAL A 53 -9.25 -9.65 -24.12
N ASN A 54 -8.82 -8.67 -24.92
CA ASN A 54 -7.77 -7.70 -24.54
C ASN A 54 -8.29 -6.26 -24.51
N TYR A 55 -8.71 -5.76 -23.36
CA TYR A 55 -9.10 -4.35 -23.24
C TYR A 55 -7.88 -3.44 -23.12
N ARG A 56 -7.94 -2.27 -23.77
CA ARG A 56 -6.94 -1.20 -23.59
C ARG A 56 -6.86 -0.80 -22.12
N SER A 57 -5.69 -0.32 -21.69
CA SER A 57 -5.55 0.27 -20.35
C SER A 57 -6.58 1.38 -20.11
N ALA A 58 -7.04 1.55 -18.86
CA ALA A 58 -8.04 2.57 -18.51
C ALA A 58 -7.57 3.99 -18.90
N LEU A 59 -6.27 4.25 -18.78
CA LEU A 59 -5.63 5.49 -19.20
C LEU A 59 -5.71 5.69 -20.72
N GLU A 60 -5.32 4.70 -21.51
CA GLU A 60 -5.39 4.79 -22.98
C GLU A 60 -6.83 4.96 -23.45
N HIS A 61 -7.75 4.18 -22.89
CA HIS A 61 -9.16 4.32 -23.18
C HIS A 61 -9.63 5.74 -22.86
N TYR A 62 -9.25 6.29 -21.71
CA TYR A 62 -9.64 7.65 -21.34
C TYR A 62 -9.11 8.67 -22.35
N LEU A 63 -7.80 8.68 -22.61
CA LEU A 63 -7.13 9.67 -23.43
C LEU A 63 -7.53 9.63 -24.91
N THR A 64 -7.98 8.47 -25.41
CA THR A 64 -8.41 8.30 -26.81
C THR A 64 -9.90 8.47 -27.02
N THR A 65 -10.71 8.39 -25.96
CA THR A 65 -12.18 8.47 -26.03
C THR A 65 -12.72 9.81 -25.54
N TYR A 66 -12.14 10.37 -24.49
CA TYR A 66 -12.61 11.60 -23.85
C TYR A 66 -11.63 12.75 -24.14
N GLY A 67 -12.14 13.84 -24.71
CA GLY A 67 -11.36 15.06 -24.97
C GLY A 67 -11.35 16.06 -23.82
N THR A 68 -12.25 15.91 -22.84
CA THR A 68 -12.40 16.83 -21.69
C THR A 68 -12.92 16.08 -20.46
N PRO A 69 -12.37 16.35 -19.25
CA PRO A 69 -11.13 17.11 -18.98
C PRO A 69 -9.86 16.45 -19.53
N GLU A 70 -8.80 17.24 -19.77
CA GLU A 70 -7.51 16.75 -20.33
C GLU A 70 -6.89 15.63 -19.47
N LEU A 71 -6.98 15.77 -18.16
CA LEU A 71 -6.45 14.79 -17.20
C LEU A 71 -7.56 13.82 -16.78
N PRO A 72 -7.21 12.55 -16.53
CA PRO A 72 -8.20 11.52 -16.22
C PRO A 72 -8.79 11.68 -14.81
N PRO A 73 -9.97 11.09 -14.53
CA PRO A 73 -10.54 11.09 -13.19
C PRO A 73 -9.65 10.34 -12.19
N SER A 74 -9.86 10.59 -10.90
CA SER A 74 -8.93 10.15 -9.85
C SER A 74 -8.69 8.65 -9.77
N TRP A 75 -9.67 7.80 -10.13
CA TRP A 75 -9.49 6.34 -10.15
C TRP A 75 -8.51 5.87 -11.21
N VAL A 76 -8.58 6.42 -12.43
CA VAL A 76 -7.58 6.18 -13.48
C VAL A 76 -6.25 6.82 -13.11
N MET A 77 -6.27 8.00 -12.48
CA MET A 77 -5.04 8.67 -12.02
C MET A 77 -4.26 7.82 -11.01
N VAL A 78 -4.95 7.21 -10.05
CA VAL A 78 -4.30 6.39 -9.02
C VAL A 78 -3.67 5.13 -9.61
N GLU A 79 -4.22 4.55 -10.68
CA GLU A 79 -3.63 3.40 -11.38
C GLU A 79 -2.26 3.73 -12.01
N MET A 80 -2.01 5.00 -12.35
CA MET A 80 -0.72 5.45 -12.88
C MET A 80 0.35 5.60 -11.79
N LEU A 81 -0.04 5.68 -10.52
CA LEU A 81 0.90 5.98 -9.45
C LEU A 81 1.62 4.73 -8.96
N THR A 82 2.94 4.86 -8.78
CA THR A 82 3.68 3.93 -7.95
C THR A 82 3.20 3.99 -6.49
N ILE A 83 3.42 2.93 -5.71
CA ILE A 83 3.11 2.93 -4.27
C ILE A 83 3.81 4.07 -3.50
N GLY A 84 5.01 4.49 -3.96
CA GLY A 84 5.73 5.64 -3.40
C GLY A 84 5.00 6.95 -3.64
N GLN A 85 4.56 7.20 -4.87
CA GLN A 85 3.75 8.38 -5.21
C GLN A 85 2.41 8.37 -4.49
N LEU A 86 1.75 7.21 -4.37
CA LEU A 86 0.52 7.06 -3.61
C LEU A 86 0.72 7.38 -2.11
N SER A 87 1.81 6.89 -1.51
CA SER A 87 2.17 7.23 -0.13
C SER A 87 2.41 8.73 0.05
N HIS A 88 3.08 9.39 -0.90
CA HIS A 88 3.30 10.84 -0.87
C HIS A 88 2.01 11.63 -1.09
N LEU A 89 1.14 11.19 -2.00
CA LEU A 89 -0.17 11.76 -2.26
C LEU A 89 -1.02 11.74 -0.99
N TYR A 90 -1.19 10.57 -0.36
CA TYR A 90 -1.93 10.42 0.88
C TYR A 90 -1.39 11.34 2.00
N ALA A 91 -0.07 11.34 2.22
CA ALA A 91 0.55 12.17 3.26
C ALA A 91 0.38 13.68 3.01
N ASN A 92 0.29 14.08 1.74
CA ASN A 92 0.18 15.49 1.35
C ASN A 92 -1.26 16.02 1.35
N LEU A 93 -2.28 15.18 1.53
CA LEU A 93 -3.67 15.65 1.61
C LEU A 93 -3.84 16.64 2.77
N GLN A 94 -4.42 17.81 2.52
CA GLN A 94 -4.70 18.86 3.50
C GLN A 94 -5.77 18.43 4.52
N PRO A 95 -6.97 17.98 4.10
CA PRO A 95 -8.03 17.67 5.05
C PRO A 95 -7.66 16.45 5.90
N ARG A 96 -7.44 16.66 7.20
CA ARG A 96 -7.15 15.56 8.15
C ARG A 96 -8.29 14.54 8.17
N ARG A 97 -9.53 15.00 8.04
CA ARG A 97 -10.71 14.14 7.95
C ARG A 97 -10.60 13.16 6.79
N CYS A 98 -10.25 13.61 5.58
CA CYS A 98 -10.10 12.69 4.44
C CYS A 98 -9.05 11.62 4.70
N ARG A 99 -7.87 11.97 5.25
CA ARG A 99 -6.87 10.94 5.59
C ARG A 99 -7.38 9.96 6.64
N THR A 100 -8.15 10.44 7.62
CA THR A 100 -8.77 9.60 8.65
C THR A 100 -9.80 8.65 8.05
N ASP A 101 -10.69 9.15 7.19
CA ASP A 101 -11.74 8.36 6.54
C ASP A 101 -11.14 7.31 5.58
N ILE A 102 -10.04 7.66 4.88
CA ILE A 102 -9.28 6.72 4.06
C ILE A 102 -8.63 5.62 4.90
N ALA A 103 -8.08 5.95 6.06
CA ALA A 103 -7.51 4.94 6.95
C ALA A 103 -8.62 4.04 7.53
N ALA A 104 -9.74 4.64 7.92
CA ALA A 104 -10.88 3.94 8.48
C ALA A 104 -11.50 2.94 7.49
N SER A 105 -11.49 3.23 6.18
CA SER A 105 -11.93 2.27 5.16
C SER A 105 -11.05 1.02 5.09
N LEU A 106 -9.86 1.04 5.70
CA LEU A 106 -8.98 -0.12 5.84
C LEU A 106 -9.01 -0.72 7.25
N GLY A 107 -9.87 -0.22 8.14
CA GLY A 107 -9.89 -0.60 9.56
C GLY A 107 -8.72 -0.03 10.37
N LEU A 108 -8.07 1.03 9.90
CA LEU A 108 -6.88 1.63 10.50
C LEU A 108 -7.14 3.07 10.92
N ASN A 109 -6.29 3.60 11.80
CA ASN A 109 -6.21 5.04 12.03
C ASN A 109 -5.16 5.69 11.11
N GLU A 110 -5.26 7.03 10.96
CA GLU A 110 -4.42 7.82 10.05
C GLU A 110 -2.91 7.62 10.29
N ALA A 111 -2.49 7.58 11.56
CA ALA A 111 -1.09 7.46 11.94
C ALA A 111 -0.53 6.07 11.60
N VAL A 112 -1.30 5.01 11.85
CA VAL A 112 -0.95 3.63 11.52
C VAL A 112 -0.81 3.46 10.01
N LEU A 113 -1.82 3.88 9.22
CA LEU A 113 -1.76 3.78 7.76
C LEU A 113 -0.56 4.56 7.19
N SER A 114 -0.31 5.77 7.68
CA SER A 114 0.83 6.59 7.22
C SER A 114 2.18 5.92 7.49
N SER A 115 2.33 5.31 8.66
CA SER A 115 3.55 4.57 9.03
C SER A 115 3.73 3.31 8.19
N TRP A 116 2.64 2.56 7.96
CA TRP A 116 2.67 1.32 7.18
C TRP A 116 2.98 1.58 5.71
N LEU A 117 2.36 2.58 5.07
CA LEU A 117 2.66 2.96 3.69
C LEU A 117 4.14 3.32 3.51
N THR A 118 4.71 4.11 4.43
CA THR A 118 6.14 4.46 4.41
C THR A 118 7.03 3.22 4.46
N THR A 119 6.66 2.27 5.31
CA THR A 119 7.37 0.99 5.47
C THR A 119 7.25 0.11 4.22
N TYR A 120 6.07 0.05 3.60
CA TYR A 120 5.85 -0.73 2.38
C TYR A 120 6.64 -0.19 1.20
N VAL A 121 6.73 1.13 1.06
CA VAL A 121 7.60 1.77 0.05
C VAL A 121 9.05 1.32 0.25
N ARG A 122 9.55 1.32 1.49
CA ARG A 122 10.90 0.85 1.80
C ARG A 122 11.11 -0.61 1.42
N VAL A 123 10.22 -1.49 1.86
CA VAL A 123 10.34 -2.94 1.61
C VAL A 123 10.24 -3.25 0.12
N ARG A 124 9.29 -2.64 -0.60
CA ARG A 124 9.18 -2.75 -2.05
C ARG A 124 10.45 -2.30 -2.76
N ASN A 125 11.07 -1.20 -2.33
CA ASN A 125 12.29 -0.70 -2.94
C ASN A 125 13.48 -1.63 -2.69
N ILE A 126 13.60 -2.22 -1.50
CA ILE A 126 14.60 -3.25 -1.23
C ILE A 126 14.41 -4.43 -2.20
N CYS A 127 13.18 -4.94 -2.34
CA CYS A 127 12.88 -6.02 -3.28
C CYS A 127 13.22 -5.67 -4.74
N ALA A 128 12.85 -4.46 -5.19
CA ALA A 128 13.09 -4.01 -6.56
C ALA A 128 14.58 -3.85 -6.90
N HIS A 129 15.43 -3.65 -5.89
CA HIS A 129 16.89 -3.60 -6.03
C HIS A 129 17.56 -4.93 -5.65
N HIS A 130 16.81 -6.04 -5.60
CA HIS A 130 17.30 -7.36 -5.21
C HIS A 130 18.01 -7.39 -3.86
N GLY A 131 17.61 -6.49 -2.96
CA GLY A 131 18.16 -6.37 -1.62
C GLY A 131 17.62 -7.46 -0.69
N ARG A 132 18.39 -7.73 0.35
CA ARG A 132 18.06 -8.72 1.38
C ARG A 132 17.09 -8.13 2.41
N LEU A 133 16.08 -8.90 2.85
CA LEU A 133 15.11 -8.48 3.87
C LEU A 133 15.24 -9.20 5.22
N TRP A 134 15.76 -10.44 5.23
CA TRP A 134 15.54 -11.38 6.32
C TRP A 134 16.50 -11.25 7.51
N ASN A 135 17.61 -10.51 7.39
CA ASN A 135 18.57 -10.29 8.47
C ASN A 135 19.14 -8.86 8.47
N VAL A 136 18.37 -7.88 8.00
CA VAL A 136 18.80 -6.48 7.92
C VAL A 136 17.83 -5.57 8.65
N GLY A 137 18.35 -4.46 9.19
CA GLY A 137 17.52 -3.36 9.67
C GLY A 137 16.90 -2.60 8.50
N LEU A 138 15.58 -2.41 8.51
CA LEU A 138 14.86 -1.71 7.44
C LEU A 138 15.03 -0.19 7.51
N GLY A 139 15.36 0.35 8.69
CA GLY A 139 15.51 1.78 8.97
C GLY A 139 14.19 2.52 9.20
N VAL A 140 13.11 2.03 8.58
CA VAL A 140 11.72 2.43 8.86
C VAL A 140 10.90 1.19 9.17
N TYR A 141 10.02 1.30 10.17
CA TYR A 141 9.29 0.17 10.72
C TYR A 141 7.81 0.52 10.87
N PRO A 142 6.91 -0.47 10.73
CA PRO A 142 5.49 -0.22 10.84
C PRO A 142 5.15 0.07 12.30
N ALA A 143 4.30 1.07 12.54
CA ALA A 143 3.76 1.33 13.86
C ALA A 143 2.98 0.11 14.37
N ILE A 144 3.19 -0.24 15.63
CA ILE A 144 2.41 -1.25 16.33
C ILE A 144 1.08 -0.59 16.76
N PRO A 145 -0.09 -1.05 16.29
CA PRO A 145 -1.35 -0.35 16.53
C PRO A 145 -1.76 -0.34 18.01
N ALA A 146 -1.87 0.81 18.67
CA ALA A 146 -2.36 0.82 20.06
C ALA A 146 -3.83 0.36 20.17
N ASP A 147 -4.60 0.60 19.12
CA ASP A 147 -5.99 0.16 19.01
C ASP A 147 -6.07 -1.36 18.83
N ARG A 148 -6.93 -2.00 19.64
CA ARG A 148 -7.16 -3.45 19.62
C ARG A 148 -8.15 -3.87 18.53
N SER A 149 -8.88 -2.94 17.91
CA SER A 149 -9.75 -3.25 16.78
C SER A 149 -8.98 -3.53 15.49
N VAL A 150 -7.72 -3.09 15.40
CA VAL A 150 -6.86 -3.38 14.25
C VAL A 150 -6.44 -4.85 14.34
N PRO A 151 -6.72 -5.68 13.32
CA PRO A 151 -6.23 -7.05 13.28
C PRO A 151 -4.72 -7.06 13.47
N TRP A 152 -4.23 -7.72 14.51
CA TRP A 152 -2.82 -7.79 14.88
C TRP A 152 -2.58 -9.05 15.70
N LEU A 153 -1.31 -9.37 15.99
CA LEU A 153 -0.94 -10.47 16.89
C LEU A 153 -1.67 -10.36 18.23
N GLU A 154 -2.08 -11.51 18.77
CA GLU A 154 -2.54 -11.60 20.16
C GLU A 154 -1.35 -11.54 21.13
N ALA A 155 -0.28 -12.28 20.83
CA ALA A 155 0.95 -12.33 21.62
C ALA A 155 1.85 -11.12 21.33
N ARG A 156 1.35 -9.91 21.61
CA ARG A 156 2.01 -8.63 21.28
C ARG A 156 3.29 -8.41 22.06
N GLU A 157 3.31 -8.86 23.30
CA GLU A 157 4.45 -8.85 24.22
C GLU A 157 5.65 -9.62 23.68
N MET A 158 5.43 -10.60 22.81
CA MET A 158 6.51 -11.29 22.12
C MET A 158 7.34 -10.29 21.30
N LEU A 159 6.75 -9.22 20.76
CA LEU A 159 7.53 -8.20 20.04
C LEU A 159 8.51 -7.43 20.96
N ASP A 160 8.37 -7.55 22.28
CA ASP A 160 9.10 -6.76 23.28
C ASP A 160 10.15 -7.56 24.05
N GLU A 161 10.08 -8.90 24.00
CA GLU A 161 11.08 -9.80 24.60
C GLU A 161 12.48 -9.59 24.00
N ASP A 162 12.55 -9.20 22.73
CA ASP A 162 13.78 -8.86 22.03
C ASP A 162 13.67 -7.41 21.54
N PRO A 163 14.54 -6.50 22.03
CA PRO A 163 14.55 -5.08 21.64
C PRO A 163 14.66 -4.85 20.13
N ASP A 164 15.21 -5.83 19.40
CA ASP A 164 15.38 -5.75 17.96
C ASP A 164 14.19 -6.30 17.16
N ARG A 165 13.29 -7.10 17.75
CA ARG A 165 12.18 -7.76 17.03
C ARG A 165 11.27 -6.76 16.33
N ARG A 166 10.99 -5.62 17.00
CA ARG A 166 10.27 -4.47 16.42
C ARG A 166 10.97 -3.84 15.21
N LYS A 167 12.28 -4.07 15.06
CA LYS A 167 13.15 -3.55 14.01
C LYS A 167 13.53 -4.60 12.96
N ARG A 168 12.79 -5.71 12.88
CA ARG A 168 12.98 -6.75 11.85
C ARG A 168 11.81 -6.79 10.84
N LEU A 169 11.83 -7.78 9.96
CA LEU A 169 10.84 -7.96 8.91
C LEU A 169 9.47 -8.38 9.45
N TYR A 170 9.42 -9.10 10.58
CA TYR A 170 8.20 -9.71 11.07
C TYR A 170 7.04 -8.71 11.34
N PRO A 171 7.24 -7.55 11.99
CA PRO A 171 6.20 -6.53 12.09
C PRO A 171 5.63 -6.06 10.72
N VAL A 172 6.45 -6.07 9.67
CA VAL A 172 5.99 -5.77 8.31
C VAL A 172 5.04 -6.85 7.83
N LEU A 173 5.40 -8.12 7.98
CA LEU A 173 4.58 -9.26 7.57
C LEU A 173 3.22 -9.25 8.28
N VAL A 174 3.21 -8.98 9.59
CA VAL A 174 1.97 -8.83 10.36
C VAL A 174 1.12 -7.67 9.82
N SER A 175 1.73 -6.49 9.61
CA SER A 175 0.99 -5.34 9.07
C SER A 175 0.41 -5.60 7.68
N LEU A 176 1.14 -6.30 6.80
CA LEU A 176 0.66 -6.66 5.47
C LEU A 176 -0.56 -7.57 5.56
N GLN A 177 -0.51 -8.62 6.39
CA GLN A 177 -1.67 -9.48 6.61
C GLN A 177 -2.85 -8.69 7.19
N SER A 178 -2.59 -7.74 8.09
CA SER A 178 -3.61 -6.88 8.69
C SER A 178 -4.37 -6.07 7.64
N VAL A 179 -3.66 -5.51 6.65
CA VAL A 179 -4.29 -4.81 5.52
C VAL A 179 -5.03 -5.78 4.59
N LEU A 180 -4.47 -6.98 4.37
CA LEU A 180 -5.09 -7.99 3.52
C LEU A 180 -6.43 -8.48 4.05
N VAL A 181 -6.67 -8.45 5.37
CA VAL A 181 -7.99 -8.74 5.96
C VAL A 181 -9.09 -7.90 5.31
N THR A 182 -8.81 -6.63 5.03
CA THR A 182 -9.77 -5.70 4.42
C THR A 182 -9.72 -5.72 2.90
N VAL A 183 -8.51 -5.73 2.32
CA VAL A 183 -8.32 -5.55 0.86
C VAL A 183 -8.53 -6.85 0.08
N SER A 184 -8.24 -8.01 0.69
CA SER A 184 -8.37 -9.31 0.05
C SER A 184 -8.67 -10.40 1.11
N PRO A 185 -9.91 -10.43 1.64
CA PRO A 185 -10.27 -11.31 2.78
C PRO A 185 -10.04 -12.80 2.51
N HIS A 186 -10.12 -13.22 1.25
CA HIS A 186 -9.90 -14.61 0.82
C HIS A 186 -8.47 -14.89 0.34
N SER A 187 -7.53 -13.98 0.63
CA SER A 187 -6.14 -14.14 0.23
C SER A 187 -5.50 -15.36 0.88
N SER A 188 -4.86 -16.20 0.08
CA SER A 188 -4.05 -17.33 0.55
C SER A 188 -2.65 -16.91 1.04
N TRP A 189 -2.39 -15.60 1.16
CA TRP A 189 -1.05 -15.08 1.44
C TRP A 189 -0.47 -15.58 2.76
N ALA A 190 -1.25 -15.60 3.86
CA ALA A 190 -0.79 -16.11 5.16
C ALA A 190 -0.31 -17.58 5.06
N ARG A 191 -1.09 -18.44 4.42
CA ARG A 191 -0.73 -19.85 4.18
C ARG A 191 0.55 -19.96 3.35
N ARG A 192 0.66 -19.22 2.24
CA ARG A 192 1.85 -19.22 1.39
C ARG A 192 3.09 -18.72 2.14
N LEU A 193 2.95 -17.71 2.99
CA LEU A 193 4.04 -17.20 3.82
C LEU A 193 4.52 -18.28 4.80
N ILE A 194 3.60 -18.93 5.52
CA ILE A 194 3.95 -19.99 6.48
C ILE A 194 4.67 -21.13 5.76
N THR A 195 4.10 -21.64 4.65
CA THR A 195 4.76 -22.67 3.83
C THR A 195 6.14 -22.23 3.33
N LEU A 196 6.31 -20.96 2.94
CA LEU A 196 7.61 -20.44 2.51
C LEU A 196 8.62 -20.47 3.65
N ILE A 197 8.25 -20.03 4.85
CA ILE A 197 9.16 -20.00 6.01
C ILE A 197 9.50 -21.42 6.46
N GLU A 198 8.51 -22.31 6.57
CA GLU A 198 8.70 -23.71 6.97
C GLU A 198 9.49 -24.52 5.93
N GLY A 199 9.37 -24.18 4.65
CA GLY A 199 10.14 -24.81 3.57
C GLY A 199 11.59 -24.33 3.45
N ASN A 200 12.00 -23.29 4.19
CA ASN A 200 13.34 -22.70 4.12
C ASN A 200 14.00 -22.66 5.52
N LEU A 201 14.12 -23.83 6.16
CA LEU A 201 14.68 -23.96 7.52
C LEU A 201 16.14 -23.49 7.66
N ASP A 202 16.89 -23.44 6.55
CA ASP A 202 18.26 -22.91 6.51
C ASP A 202 18.31 -21.38 6.74
N VAL A 203 17.16 -20.68 6.65
CA VAL A 203 17.05 -19.25 6.94
C VAL A 203 16.57 -19.07 8.38
N PRO A 204 17.40 -18.52 9.29
CA PRO A 204 17.01 -18.30 10.68
C PRO A 204 15.77 -17.40 10.79
N ALA A 205 14.64 -17.98 11.21
CA ALA A 205 13.40 -17.25 11.41
C ALA A 205 13.54 -16.12 12.45
N SER A 206 14.39 -16.32 13.46
CA SER A 206 14.73 -15.30 14.46
C SER A 206 15.40 -14.07 13.85
N ALA A 207 16.17 -14.19 12.76
CA ALA A 207 16.81 -13.05 12.10
C ALA A 207 15.78 -12.10 11.45
N MET A 208 14.62 -12.66 11.06
CA MET A 208 13.46 -11.92 10.58
C MET A 208 12.59 -11.37 11.72
N GLY A 209 12.87 -11.73 12.97
CA GLY A 209 12.10 -11.39 14.15
C GLY A 209 10.89 -12.30 14.40
N LEU A 210 10.82 -13.47 13.76
CA LEU A 210 9.79 -14.46 14.11
C LEU A 210 10.19 -15.19 15.39
N PHE A 211 9.21 -15.46 16.24
CA PHE A 211 9.38 -16.18 17.50
C PHE A 211 8.87 -17.63 17.39
N GLY A 212 9.22 -18.48 18.35
CA GLY A 212 8.77 -19.88 18.36
C GLY A 212 7.23 -19.95 18.44
N GLY A 213 6.60 -20.71 17.55
CA GLY A 213 5.14 -20.81 17.50
C GLY A 213 4.43 -19.58 16.92
N TRP A 214 5.14 -18.67 16.24
CA TRP A 214 4.53 -17.46 15.67
C TRP A 214 3.32 -17.73 14.75
N ALA A 215 3.32 -18.86 14.03
CA ALA A 215 2.25 -19.24 13.11
C ALA A 215 1.00 -19.77 13.85
N ASP A 216 1.15 -20.16 15.12
CA ASP A 216 0.06 -20.64 15.98
C ASP A 216 -0.69 -19.49 16.67
N ASP A 217 -0.17 -18.25 16.60
CA ASP A 217 -0.88 -17.06 17.09
C ASP A 217 -2.27 -16.98 16.44
N PRO A 218 -3.35 -16.73 17.21
CA PRO A 218 -4.71 -16.64 16.69
C PRO A 218 -4.84 -15.72 15.47
N PHE A 219 -4.04 -14.66 15.39
CA PHE A 219 -3.95 -13.78 14.21
C PHE A 219 -3.65 -14.55 12.93
N TRP A 220 -2.67 -15.45 12.94
CA TRP A 220 -2.28 -16.23 11.76
C TRP A 220 -3.24 -17.39 11.51
N ARG A 221 -3.67 -18.08 12.57
CA ARG A 221 -4.60 -19.22 12.46
C ARG A 221 -5.94 -18.85 11.82
N ALA A 222 -6.43 -17.64 12.08
CA ALA A 222 -7.65 -17.11 11.47
C ALA A 222 -7.59 -17.05 9.93
N HIS A 223 -6.39 -17.08 9.33
CA HIS A 223 -6.17 -16.94 7.89
C HIS A 223 -5.56 -18.20 7.25
N THR A 224 -5.37 -19.27 8.03
CA THR A 224 -4.85 -20.55 7.54
C THR A 224 -5.89 -21.67 7.61
N ALA A 225 -6.83 -21.59 8.55
CA ALA A 225 -7.99 -22.48 8.61
C ALA A 225 -8.82 -22.32 7.32
N ALA A 226 -8.99 -23.42 6.59
CA ALA A 226 -9.83 -23.52 5.40
C ALA A 226 -11.30 -23.70 5.80
#